data_AF-A0A212JQG8-F1
#
_entry.id   AF-A0A212JQG8-F1
#
_cell.length_a   1.000
_cell.length_b   1.000
_cell.length_c   1.000
_cell.angle_alpha   90.00
_cell.angle_beta   90.00
_cell.angle_gamma   90.00
#
_symmetry.space_group_name_H-M   'P 1'
#
loop_
_entity.id
_entity.type
_entity.pdbx_description
1 polymer ?
#
loop_
_entity_poly.entity_id
_entity_poly.type
_entity_poly.pdbx_seq_one_letter_code
_entity_poly.pdbx_strand_id
1 'polypeptide(L)' 'MVTVRNPDFGRSYAFNLSLVLVEALGKAGLTVVSTQPTPAMLEAGARAGNVGAAEACRIYTAMIGADI' A
#
# COMPACT_ATOMS: atom_id res chain seq x y z
N MET A 1 23.95 24.10 30.64
CA MET A 1 23.05 22.96 30.38
C MET A 1 22.48 23.15 28.98
N VAL A 2 23.03 22.48 27.98
CA VAL A 2 22.61 22.62 26.57
C VAL A 2 21.54 21.58 26.31
N THR A 3 20.29 22.01 26.17
CA THR A 3 19.20 21.12 25.73
C THR A 3 19.31 20.96 24.22
N VAL A 4 19.94 19.87 23.78
CA VAL A 4 19.92 19.45 22.38
C VAL A 4 18.50 18.94 22.08
N ARG A 5 17.64 19.77 21.47
CA ARG A 5 16.41 19.27 20.85
C ARG A 5 16.82 18.57 19.57
N ASN A 6 16.91 17.25 19.61
CA ASN A 6 17.11 16.45 18.40
C ASN A 6 15.79 16.46 17.58
N PRO A 7 15.74 17.13 16.42
CA PRO A 7 14.52 17.24 15.61
C PRO A 7 14.05 15.88 15.05
N ASP A 8 14.92 14.87 15.05
CA ASP A 8 14.61 13.55 14.52
C ASP A 8 13.70 12.74 15.46
N PHE A 9 13.68 13.09 16.75
CA PHE A 9 12.81 12.46 17.73
C PHE A 9 11.33 12.73 17.45
N GLY A 10 11.00 13.98 17.07
CA GLY A 10 9.64 14.38 16.71
C GLY A 10 9.15 13.74 15.40
N ARG A 11 10.03 13.57 14.42
CA ARG A 11 9.72 12.88 13.15
C ARG A 11 9.46 11.39 13.36
N SER A 12 10.30 10.76 14.19
CA SER A 12 10.15 9.34 14.55
C SER A 12 8.87 9.10 15.34
N TYR A 13 8.50 10.02 16.23
CA TYR A 13 7.24 9.94 16.98
C TYR A 13 6.01 10.08 16.08
N ALA A 14 5.99 11.08 15.20
CA ALA A 14 4.90 11.27 14.25
C ALA A 14 4.75 10.06 13.29
N PHE A 15 5.87 9.51 12.80
CA PHE A 15 5.85 8.33 11.94
C PHE A 15 5.27 7.10 12.66
N ASN A 16 5.68 6.84 13.91
CA ASN A 16 5.14 5.74 14.71
C ASN A 16 3.63 5.91 14.96
N LEU A 17 3.16 7.13 15.25
CA LEU A 17 1.73 7.40 15.40
C LEU A 17 0.95 7.12 14.10
N SER A 18 1.51 7.50 12.95
CA SER A 18 0.91 7.19 11.65
C SER A 18 0.79 5.69 11.41
N LEU A 19 1.80 4.89 11.79
CA LEU A 19 1.73 3.44 11.67
C LEU A 19 0.63 2.84 12.56
N VAL A 20 0.50 3.30 13.81
CA VAL A 20 -0.57 2.87 14.72
C VAL A 20 -1.95 3.20 14.17
N LEU A 21 -2.13 4.37 13.55
CA LEU A 21 -3.38 4.75 12.89
C LEU A 21 -3.70 3.85 11.69
N VAL A 22 -2.71 3.57 10.83
CA VAL A 22 -2.88 2.66 9.69
C VAL A 22 -3.25 1.25 10.15
N GLU A 23 -2.63 0.73 11.22
CA GLU A 23 -3.00 -0.55 11.82
C GLU A 23 -4.43 -0.55 12.39
N ALA A 24 -4.84 0.54 13.05
CA ALA A 24 -6.19 0.67 13.59
C ALA A 24 -7.24 0.71 12.48
N LEU A 25 -6.95 1.38 11.36
CA LEU A 25 -7.79 1.35 10.16
C LEU A 25 -7.90 -0.06 9.58
N GLY A 26 -6.79 -0.81 9.51
CA GLY A 26 -6.80 -2.22 9.14
C GLY A 26 -7.70 -3.08 10.04
N LYS A 27 -7.63 -2.90 11.37
CA LYS A 27 -8.50 -3.57 12.34
C LYS A 27 -9.98 -3.17 12.20
N ALA A 28 -10.26 -1.94 11.77
CA ALA A 28 -11.61 -1.45 11.51
C ALA A 28 -12.20 -1.95 10.17
N GLY A 29 -11.47 -2.79 9.43
CA GLY A 29 -11.91 -3.37 8.16
C GLY A 29 -11.53 -2.56 6.93
N LEU A 30 -10.76 -1.46 7.09
CA LEU A 30 -10.19 -0.76 5.95
C LEU A 30 -9.10 -1.64 5.33
N THR A 31 -9.40 -2.21 4.16
CA THR A 31 -8.42 -2.98 3.41
C THR A 31 -7.71 -2.04 2.45
N VAL A 32 -6.43 -1.78 2.69
CA VAL A 32 -5.59 -1.06 1.73
C VAL A 32 -5.17 -2.02 0.62
N VAL A 33 -5.48 -1.67 -0.62
CA VAL A 33 -5.02 -2.42 -1.79
C VAL A 33 -3.79 -1.70 -2.35
N SER A 34 -2.71 -2.46 -2.59
CA SER A 34 -1.50 -1.91 -3.18
C SER A 34 -1.79 -1.37 -4.59
N THR A 35 -1.28 -0.18 -4.90
CA THR A 35 -1.36 0.37 -6.27
C THR A 35 -0.51 -0.44 -7.26
N GLN A 36 0.41 -1.28 -6.77
CA GLN A 36 1.14 -2.26 -7.57
C GLN A 36 0.63 -3.68 -7.30
N PRO A 37 0.32 -4.47 -8.34
CA PRO A 37 -0.15 -5.83 -8.16
C PRO A 37 0.98 -6.74 -7.67
N THR A 38 0.67 -7.63 -6.73
CA THR A 38 1.62 -8.70 -6.35
C THR A 38 1.67 -9.78 -7.43
N PRO A 39 2.74 -10.58 -7.52
CA PRO A 39 2.81 -11.71 -8.45
C PRO A 39 1.62 -12.67 -8.32
N ALA A 40 1.18 -12.98 -7.10
CA ALA A 40 0.02 -13.83 -6.85
C ALA A 40 -1.29 -13.24 -7.40
N MET A 41 -1.46 -11.92 -7.32
CA MET A 41 -2.61 -11.22 -7.92
C MET A 41 -2.58 -11.28 -9.44
N LEU A 42 -1.39 -11.12 -10.05
CA LEU A 42 -1.23 -11.25 -11.49
C LEU A 42 -1.52 -12.67 -11.99
N GLU A 43 -1.08 -13.70 -11.26
CA GLU A 43 -1.39 -15.09 -11.58
C GLU A 43 -2.88 -15.40 -11.45
N ALA A 44 -3.53 -14.91 -10.40
CA ALA A 44 -4.96 -15.06 -10.19
C ALA A 44 -5.75 -14.37 -11.33
N GLY A 45 -5.38 -13.14 -11.68
CA GLY A 45 -5.99 -12.39 -12.78
C GLY A 45 -5.76 -13.05 -14.15
N ALA A 46 -4.54 -13.51 -14.41
CA ALA A 46 -4.17 -14.25 -15.61
C ALA A 46 -5.02 -15.52 -15.78
N ARG A 47 -5.19 -16.30 -14.69
CA ARG A 47 -6.02 -17.51 -14.67
C ARG A 47 -7.50 -17.18 -14.88
N ALA A 48 -8.02 -16.16 -14.20
CA ALA A 48 -9.43 -15.78 -14.28
C ALA A 48 -9.80 -15.24 -15.67
N GLY A 49 -8.93 -14.43 -16.27
CA GLY A 49 -9.13 -13.85 -17.60
C GLY A 49 -8.68 -14.74 -18.76
N ASN A 50 -8.04 -15.87 -18.49
CA ASN A 50 -7.33 -16.69 -19.49
C ASN A 50 -6.36 -15.84 -20.35
N VAL A 51 -5.58 -14.99 -19.69
CA VAL A 51 -4.59 -14.08 -20.32
C VAL A 51 -3.20 -14.31 -19.73
N GLY A 52 -2.16 -13.77 -20.37
CA GLY A 52 -0.81 -13.79 -19.82
C GLY A 52 -0.63 -12.82 -18.64
N ALA A 53 0.36 -13.06 -17.79
CA ALA A 53 0.66 -12.22 -16.62
C ALA A 53 0.95 -10.74 -16.98
N ALA A 54 1.58 -10.50 -18.13
CA ALA A 54 1.81 -9.13 -18.63
C ALA A 54 0.50 -8.41 -18.96
N GLU A 55 -0.49 -9.12 -19.51
CA GLU A 55 -1.81 -8.56 -19.79
C GLU A 55 -2.59 -8.29 -18.51
N ALA A 56 -2.57 -9.24 -17.57
CA ALA A 56 -3.16 -9.05 -16.25
C ALA A 56 -2.58 -7.80 -15.53
N CYS A 57 -1.28 -7.53 -15.68
CA CYS A 57 -0.63 -6.34 -15.12
C CYS A 57 -1.09 -5.04 -15.80
N ARG A 58 -1.25 -5.05 -17.12
CA ARG A 58 -1.80 -3.91 -17.87
C ARG A 58 -3.23 -3.59 -17.44
N ILE A 59 -4.07 -4.61 -17.33
CA ILE A 59 -5.47 -4.46 -16.88
C ILE A 59 -5.52 -3.91 -15.45
N TYR A 60 -4.72 -4.46 -14.53
CA TYR A 60 -4.68 -3.97 -13.15
C TYR A 60 -4.27 -2.49 -13.09
N THR A 61 -3.21 -2.12 -13.80
CA THR A 61 -2.72 -0.74 -13.85
C THR A 61 -3.79 0.21 -14.43
N ALA A 62 -4.51 -0.24 -15.47
CA ALA A 62 -5.61 0.54 -16.06
C ALA A 62 -6.79 0.71 -15.09
N MET A 63 -7.13 -0.33 -14.31
CA MET A 63 -8.17 -0.25 -13.28
C MET A 63 -7.82 0.76 -12.19
N ILE A 64 -6.58 0.70 -11.68
CA ILE A 64 -6.12 1.67 -10.69
C ILE A 64 -6.18 3.08 -11.29
N GLY A 65 -5.65 3.27 -12.51
CA GLY A 65 -5.68 4.57 -13.20
C GLY A 65 -7.07 5.12 -13.55
N ALA A 66 -8.13 4.32 -13.43
CA ALA A 66 -9.52 4.78 -13.59
C ALA A 66 -10.15 5.23 -12.25
N ASP A 67 -9.57 4.83 -11.12
CA ASP A 67 -10.07 5.12 -9.76
C ASP A 67 -9.36 6.32 -9.10
N ILE A 68 -8.13 6.63 -9.53
CA ILE A 68 -7.36 7.84 -9.15
C ILE A 68 -7.45 8.95 -10.19
#